data_AF-A0A7K0S332-F1
#
_entry.id   AF-A0A7K0S332-F1
#
_cell.length_a   1.000
_cell.length_b   1.000
_cell.length_c   1.000
_cell.angle_alpha   90.00
_cell.angle_beta   90.00
_cell.angle_gamma   90.00
#
_symmetry.space_group_name_H-M   'P 1'
#
loop_
_entity.id
_entity.type
_entity.pdbx_description
1 polymer ?
#
loop_
_entity_poly.entity_id
_entity_poly.type
_entity_poly.pdbx_seq_one_letter_code
_entity_poly.pdbx_strand_id
1 'polypeptide(L)'
;MDINPPFGYKDIAPLYKNLKVKLPSAGHLPEFVRATNAVPISYTEFALAARDYPLVFTTTDEGKSFSPVVVIGMSGAENLFLVDGKWDANAYVPAYIRRYPFCMARVTLNQVEQADRLICVEKEFLSDDGERMFDDQG
;
A
#
# COMPACT_ATOMS: atom_id res chain seq x y z
N MET A 1 -4.55 18.95 -11.41
CA MET A 1 -3.63 18.03 -10.72
C MET A 1 -4.34 16.70 -10.67
N ASP A 2 -3.75 15.68 -11.25
CA ASP A 2 -4.30 14.33 -11.25
C ASP A 2 -3.44 13.44 -10.33
N ILE A 3 -4.11 12.63 -9.50
CA ILE A 3 -3.47 11.80 -8.48
C ILE A 3 -3.95 10.38 -8.69
N ASN A 4 -3.06 9.53 -9.19
CA ASN A 4 -3.39 8.15 -9.51
C ASN A 4 -3.20 7.26 -8.27
N PRO A 5 -4.25 6.53 -7.83
CA PRO A 5 -4.11 5.57 -6.75
C PRO A 5 -3.10 4.49 -7.13
N PRO A 6 -2.22 4.07 -6.20
CA PRO A 6 -1.38 2.91 -6.44
C PRO A 6 -2.22 1.63 -6.39
N PHE A 7 -1.67 0.53 -6.90
CA PHE A 7 -2.36 -0.78 -6.97
C PHE A 7 -3.09 -1.16 -5.67
N GLY A 8 -4.34 -1.61 -5.80
CA GLY A 8 -5.16 -2.04 -4.67
C GLY A 8 -5.87 -0.92 -3.92
N TYR A 9 -5.44 0.33 -4.07
CA TYR A 9 -6.13 1.48 -3.49
C TYR A 9 -7.28 1.96 -4.37
N LYS A 10 -8.36 2.42 -3.74
CA LYS A 10 -9.57 2.92 -4.42
C LYS A 10 -9.51 4.44 -4.59
N ASP A 11 -10.53 5.16 -4.11
CA ASP A 11 -10.57 6.63 -4.19
C ASP A 11 -9.74 7.26 -3.06
N ILE A 12 -8.70 8.00 -3.43
CA ILE A 12 -7.74 8.61 -2.49
C ILE A 12 -7.83 10.14 -2.50
N ALA A 13 -7.47 10.73 -1.38
CA ALA A 13 -7.27 12.18 -1.25
C ALA A 13 -5.89 12.47 -0.64
N PRO A 14 -5.23 13.59 -0.99
CA PRO A 14 -4.06 14.05 -0.25
C PRO A 14 -4.35 14.18 1.23
N LEU A 15 -3.42 13.71 2.06
CA LEU A 15 -3.54 13.79 3.50
C LEU A 15 -3.21 15.22 3.96
N TYR A 16 -4.25 16.02 4.22
CA TYR A 16 -4.10 17.38 4.76
C TYR A 16 -4.28 17.43 6.28
N LYS A 17 -3.64 18.41 6.92
CA LYS A 17 -3.64 18.59 8.38
C LYS A 17 -5.00 18.80 9.04
N ASN A 18 -5.98 19.27 8.28
CA ASN A 18 -7.35 19.50 8.75
C ASN A 18 -8.24 18.26 8.61
N LEU A 19 -7.76 17.19 7.98
CA LEU A 19 -8.49 15.94 7.86
C LEU A 19 -8.32 15.09 9.11
N LYS A 20 -9.38 14.33 9.42
CA LYS A 20 -9.38 13.31 10.45
C LYS A 20 -9.55 11.95 9.81
N VAL A 21 -8.84 10.96 10.34
CA VAL A 21 -8.82 9.60 9.81
C VAL A 21 -9.35 8.64 10.86
N LYS A 22 -10.37 7.86 10.50
CA LYS A 22 -10.85 6.74 11.31
C LYS A 22 -9.97 5.54 11.01
N LEU A 23 -9.00 5.26 11.88
CA LEU A 23 -8.06 4.17 11.65
C LEU A 23 -8.77 2.80 11.64
N PRO A 24 -8.38 1.89 10.74
CA PRO A 24 -8.83 0.50 10.80
C PRO A 24 -8.45 -0.15 12.14
N SER A 25 -9.20 -1.16 12.55
CA SER A 25 -8.83 -1.97 13.71
C SER A 25 -7.49 -2.69 13.50
N ALA A 26 -6.79 -2.99 14.60
CA ALA A 26 -5.53 -3.72 14.54
C ALA A 26 -5.69 -5.07 13.80
N GLY A 27 -4.79 -5.33 12.85
CA GLY A 27 -4.83 -6.52 12.00
C GLY A 27 -5.87 -6.47 10.87
N HIS A 28 -6.54 -5.32 10.65
CA HIS A 28 -7.34 -5.10 9.47
C HIS A 28 -6.49 -5.29 8.20
N LEU A 29 -7.04 -6.01 7.23
CA LEU A 29 -6.42 -6.24 5.94
C LEU A 29 -7.26 -5.57 4.84
N PRO A 30 -6.63 -4.83 3.91
CA PRO A 30 -7.34 -4.25 2.80
C PRO A 30 -7.87 -5.34 1.87
N GLU A 31 -9.04 -5.10 1.26
CA GLU A 31 -9.77 -6.10 0.48
C GLU A 31 -8.93 -6.74 -0.64
N PHE A 32 -8.11 -5.93 -1.33
CA PHE A 32 -7.30 -6.38 -2.46
C PHE A 32 -6.33 -7.51 -2.11
N VAL A 33 -5.93 -7.68 -0.84
CA VAL A 33 -4.96 -8.72 -0.47
C VAL A 33 -5.52 -10.13 -0.64
N ARG A 34 -6.84 -10.30 -0.69
CA ARG A 34 -7.48 -11.61 -0.90
C ARG A 34 -7.32 -12.10 -2.34
N ALA A 35 -7.15 -11.18 -3.28
CA ALA A 35 -7.11 -11.44 -4.71
C ALA A 35 -5.82 -10.89 -5.35
N THR A 36 -4.71 -10.86 -4.60
CA THR A 36 -3.39 -10.51 -5.13
C THR A 36 -2.40 -11.63 -4.85
N ASN A 37 -1.55 -11.92 -5.83
CA ASN A 37 -0.51 -12.94 -5.74
C ASN A 37 0.90 -12.36 -5.59
N ALA A 38 1.02 -11.04 -5.64
CA ALA A 38 2.26 -10.34 -5.40
C ALA A 38 2.00 -9.02 -4.66
N VAL A 39 2.99 -8.58 -3.88
CA VAL A 39 2.92 -7.31 -3.13
C VAL A 39 4.24 -6.58 -3.29
N PRO A 40 4.23 -5.29 -3.71
CA PRO A 40 5.45 -4.50 -3.77
C PRO A 40 6.02 -4.24 -2.38
N ILE A 41 7.35 -4.25 -2.27
CA ILE A 41 8.07 -3.97 -1.03
C ILE A 41 9.16 -2.93 -1.25
N SER A 42 9.65 -2.33 -0.17
CA SER A 42 10.82 -1.44 -0.20
C SER A 42 12.12 -2.21 0.06
N TYR A 43 13.26 -1.67 -0.37
CA TYR A 43 14.59 -2.24 -0.09
C TYR A 43 14.81 -2.55 1.40
N THR A 44 14.34 -1.67 2.28
CA THR A 44 14.43 -1.81 3.74
C THR A 44 13.70 -3.02 4.31
N GLU A 45 12.82 -3.65 3.52
CA GLU A 45 12.04 -4.83 3.93
C GLU A 45 12.71 -6.13 3.49
N PHE A 46 13.74 -6.10 2.64
CA PHE A 46 14.29 -7.31 2.00
C PHE A 46 14.73 -8.36 3.00
N ALA A 47 15.44 -7.97 4.06
CA ALA A 47 15.95 -8.91 5.06
C ALA A 47 14.83 -9.62 5.85
N LEU A 48 13.71 -8.93 6.09
CA LEU A 48 12.55 -9.51 6.76
C LEU A 48 11.73 -10.36 5.78
N ALA A 49 11.41 -9.81 4.61
CA ALA A 49 10.59 -10.46 3.60
C ALA A 49 11.23 -11.72 3.01
N ALA A 50 12.55 -11.72 2.77
CA ALA A 50 13.26 -12.87 2.19
C ALA A 50 13.21 -14.14 3.06
N ARG A 51 12.89 -14.01 4.35
CA ARG A 51 12.76 -15.16 5.26
C ARG A 51 11.49 -15.96 5.00
N ASP A 52 10.45 -15.29 4.53
CA ASP A 52 9.10 -15.83 4.46
C ASP A 52 8.59 -15.93 3.00
N TYR A 53 9.15 -15.13 2.08
CA TYR A 53 8.68 -15.01 0.71
C TYR A 53 9.80 -15.13 -0.34
N PRO A 54 9.50 -15.70 -1.51
CA PRO A 54 10.29 -15.46 -2.71
C PRO A 54 10.27 -13.96 -3.07
N LEU A 55 11.45 -13.39 -3.27
CA LEU A 55 11.64 -12.03 -3.78
C LEU A 55 11.85 -12.05 -5.28
N VAL A 56 11.03 -11.30 -6.00
CA VAL A 56 11.07 -11.19 -7.47
C VAL A 56 11.15 -9.72 -7.86
N PHE A 57 11.79 -9.46 -9.00
CA PHE A 57 11.84 -8.13 -9.60
C PHE A 57 10.98 -8.12 -10.84
N THR A 58 9.93 -7.30 -10.83
CA THR A 58 8.99 -7.17 -11.95
C THR A 58 9.25 -5.88 -12.71
N THR A 59 9.02 -5.91 -14.02
CA THR A 59 9.12 -4.76 -14.92
C THR A 59 7.78 -4.52 -15.60
N THR A 60 7.41 -3.25 -15.80
CA THR A 60 6.25 -2.83 -16.62
C THR A 60 6.66 -2.01 -17.84
N ASP A 61 7.96 -1.79 -18.05
CA ASP A 61 8.51 -0.89 -19.06
C ASP A 61 9.59 -1.58 -19.92
N GLU A 62 9.35 -2.86 -20.22
CA GLU A 62 10.23 -3.70 -21.05
C GLU A 62 11.67 -3.82 -20.52
N GLY A 63 11.84 -3.78 -19.19
CA GLY A 63 13.11 -4.04 -18.51
C GLY A 63 13.95 -2.79 -18.30
N LYS A 64 13.40 -1.58 -18.51
CA LYS A 64 14.10 -0.33 -18.22
C LYS A 64 14.17 -0.05 -16.72
N SER A 65 13.15 -0.48 -15.97
CA SER A 65 13.11 -0.40 -14.52
C SER A 65 12.52 -1.66 -13.91
N PHE A 66 12.92 -1.93 -12.67
CA PHE A 66 12.47 -3.09 -11.91
C PHE A 66 11.96 -2.64 -10.55
N SER A 67 10.79 -3.17 -10.17
CA SER A 67 10.21 -3.00 -8.84
C SER A 67 10.27 -4.34 -8.10
N PRO A 68 10.79 -4.37 -6.86
CA PRO A 68 10.79 -5.58 -6.05
C PRO A 68 9.38 -5.89 -5.52
N VAL A 69 9.01 -7.16 -5.62
CA VAL A 69 7.76 -7.71 -5.09
C VAL A 69 8.04 -8.98 -4.29
N VAL A 70 7.23 -9.25 -3.28
CA VAL A 70 7.10 -10.59 -2.69
C VAL A 70 6.04 -11.37 -3.47
N VAL A 71 6.28 -12.65 -3.71
CA VAL A 71 5.28 -13.57 -4.27
C VAL A 71 4.53 -14.24 -3.12
N ILE A 72 3.20 -14.11 -3.14
CA ILE A 72 2.31 -14.62 -2.09
C ILE A 72 1.24 -15.60 -2.62
N GLY A 73 1.22 -15.87 -3.92
CA GLY A 73 0.36 -16.87 -4.55
C GLY A 73 0.97 -17.42 -5.82
N MET A 74 0.53 -18.59 -6.26
CA MET A 74 1.03 -19.22 -7.49
C MET A 74 0.22 -18.79 -8.70
N SER A 75 -1.09 -18.63 -8.52
CA SER A 75 -2.03 -18.19 -9.56
C SER A 75 -2.39 -16.72 -9.38
N GLY A 76 -2.91 -16.09 -10.44
CA GLY A 76 -3.55 -14.79 -10.30
C GLY A 76 -4.74 -14.87 -9.34
N ALA A 77 -5.02 -13.77 -8.62
CA ALA A 77 -6.11 -13.67 -7.66
C ALA A 77 -6.05 -14.65 -6.47
N GLU A 78 -4.86 -15.08 -6.07
CA GLU A 78 -4.64 -16.01 -4.95
C GLU A 78 -3.64 -15.43 -3.96
N ASN A 79 -3.96 -15.52 -2.65
CA ASN A 79 -3.02 -15.25 -1.57
C ASN A 79 -2.97 -16.44 -0.60
N LEU A 80 -1.84 -17.13 -0.59
CA LEU A 80 -1.58 -18.33 0.23
C LEU A 80 -1.16 -18.01 1.67
N PHE A 81 -0.94 -16.74 2.00
CA PHE A 81 -0.53 -16.27 3.33
C PHE A 81 -1.70 -15.74 4.16
N LEU A 82 -2.93 -16.15 3.82
CA LEU A 82 -4.12 -15.88 4.61
C LEU A 82 -4.55 -17.14 5.37
N VAL A 83 -4.64 -17.05 6.69
CA VAL A 83 -5.16 -18.09 7.60
C VAL A 83 -6.37 -17.52 8.32
N ASP A 84 -7.55 -18.14 8.13
CA ASP A 84 -8.82 -17.68 8.69
C ASP A 84 -9.12 -16.19 8.41
N GLY A 85 -8.74 -15.73 7.22
CA GLY A 85 -8.95 -14.36 6.77
C GLY A 85 -8.04 -13.30 7.41
N LYS A 86 -7.03 -13.73 8.18
CA LYS A 86 -5.93 -12.91 8.72
C LYS A 86 -4.63 -13.26 8.02
N TRP A 87 -3.64 -12.38 8.10
CA TRP A 87 -2.30 -12.71 7.61
C TRP A 87 -1.71 -13.81 8.49
N ASP A 88 -0.95 -14.73 7.90
CA ASP A 88 -0.24 -15.76 8.65
C ASP A 88 0.64 -15.13 9.73
N ALA A 89 0.40 -15.50 10.99
CA ALA A 89 1.10 -14.94 12.14
C ALA A 89 2.60 -15.26 12.15
N ASN A 90 3.04 -16.24 11.38
CA ASN A 90 4.45 -16.63 11.26
C ASN A 90 5.16 -15.94 10.09
N ALA A 91 4.46 -15.09 9.32
CA ALA A 91 4.99 -14.47 8.13
C ALA A 91 4.98 -12.93 8.24
N TYR A 92 6.02 -12.29 7.72
CA TYR A 92 6.17 -10.85 7.73
C TYR A 92 5.08 -10.15 6.90
N VAL A 93 4.33 -9.22 7.49
CA VAL A 93 3.35 -8.43 6.71
C VAL A 93 4.07 -7.28 5.96
N PRO A 94 4.04 -7.24 4.62
CA PRO A 94 4.61 -6.13 3.84
C PRO A 94 4.11 -4.75 4.27
N ALA A 95 4.99 -3.76 4.27
CA ALA A 95 4.66 -2.37 4.64
C ALA A 95 3.57 -1.79 3.74
N TYR A 96 3.52 -2.21 2.47
CA TYR A 96 2.47 -1.82 1.53
C TYR A 96 1.06 -2.20 2.01
N ILE A 97 0.94 -3.30 2.76
CA ILE A 97 -0.31 -3.74 3.40
C ILE A 97 -0.49 -3.03 4.75
N ARG A 98 0.54 -3.02 5.59
CA ARG A 98 0.47 -2.46 6.96
C ARG A 98 0.12 -0.98 7.01
N ARG A 99 0.48 -0.21 5.99
CA ARG A 99 0.24 1.23 5.93
C ARG A 99 -1.20 1.60 5.56
N TYR A 100 -2.05 0.64 5.18
CA TYR A 100 -3.44 0.92 4.84
C TYR A 100 -4.16 1.62 6.02
N PRO A 101 -4.89 2.72 5.80
CA PRO A 101 -5.44 3.22 4.53
C PRO A 101 -4.58 4.30 3.83
N PHE A 102 -3.33 4.48 4.22
CA PHE A 102 -2.44 5.49 3.65
C PHE A 102 -1.62 4.95 2.47
N CYS A 103 -1.31 5.79 1.50
CA CYS A 103 -0.41 5.45 0.39
C CYS A 103 0.45 6.62 -0.05
N MET A 104 1.49 6.31 -0.84
CA MET A 104 2.19 7.31 -1.64
C MET A 104 1.65 7.27 -3.06
N ALA A 105 1.18 8.41 -3.57
CA ALA A 105 0.65 8.54 -4.91
C ALA A 105 1.55 9.42 -5.79
N ARG A 106 1.57 9.11 -7.09
CA ARG A 106 2.25 9.93 -8.10
C ARG A 106 1.34 11.09 -8.49
N VAL A 107 1.92 12.27 -8.66
CA VAL A 107 1.20 13.48 -9.07
C VAL A 107 1.50 13.78 -10.52
N THR A 108 0.47 14.00 -11.32
CA THR A 108 0.58 14.48 -12.69
C THR A 108 0.02 15.89 -12.79
N LEU A 109 0.84 16.82 -13.29
CA LEU A 109 0.45 18.20 -13.56
C LEU A 109 0.70 18.49 -15.03
N ASN A 110 -0.32 18.99 -15.75
CA ASN A 110 -0.23 19.31 -17.18
C ASN A 110 0.39 18.15 -18.01
N GLN A 111 -0.03 16.92 -17.74
CA GLN A 111 0.46 15.68 -18.38
C GLN A 111 1.93 15.31 -18.10
N VAL A 112 2.58 15.98 -17.14
CA VAL A 112 3.95 15.66 -16.70
C VAL A 112 3.91 15.06 -15.29
N GLU A 113 4.45 13.85 -15.14
CA GLU A 113 4.66 13.22 -13.82
C GLU A 113 5.67 14.05 -13.03
N GLN A 114 5.29 14.46 -11.81
CA GLN A 114 6.14 15.21 -10.91
C GLN A 114 7.07 14.26 -10.15
N ALA A 115 8.25 14.75 -9.77
CA ALA A 115 9.19 13.99 -8.94
C ALA A 115 8.61 13.72 -7.54
N ASP A 116 7.95 14.74 -6.98
CA ASP A 116 7.38 14.66 -5.64
C ASP A 116 6.20 13.68 -5.60
N ARG A 117 6.17 12.88 -4.52
CA ARG A 117 5.06 11.98 -4.20
C ARG A 117 4.24 12.60 -3.09
N LEU A 118 2.92 12.45 -3.16
CA LEU A 118 2.04 12.87 -2.07
C LEU A 118 1.70 11.69 -1.18
N ILE A 119 1.64 11.95 0.12
CA ILE A 119 0.97 11.06 1.05
C ILE A 119 -0.53 11.28 0.88
N CYS A 120 -1.25 10.19 0.66
CA CYS A 120 -2.69 10.17 0.49
C CYS A 120 -3.32 9.15 1.43
N VAL A 121 -4.62 9.26 1.61
CA VAL A 121 -5.47 8.35 2.39
C VAL A 121 -6.69 7.99 1.57
N GLU A 122 -7.17 6.74 1.68
CA GLU A 122 -8.45 6.37 1.09
C GLU A 122 -9.60 7.16 1.72
N LYS A 123 -10.44 7.76 0.87
CA LYS A 123 -11.50 8.66 1.32
C LYS A 123 -12.52 7.98 2.23
N GLU A 124 -12.72 6.68 2.08
CA GLU A 124 -13.60 5.87 2.95
C GLU A 124 -13.20 5.96 4.44
N PHE A 125 -11.92 6.23 4.72
CA PHE A 125 -11.39 6.36 6.09
C PHE A 125 -11.38 7.80 6.60
N LEU A 126 -11.81 8.78 5.80
CA LEU A 126 -11.99 10.15 6.25
C LEU A 126 -13.31 10.29 7.01
N SER A 127 -13.25 10.81 8.23
CA SER A 127 -14.43 10.93 9.08
C SER A 127 -14.23 12.01 10.14
N ASP A 128 -15.27 12.83 10.39
CA ASP A 128 -15.25 13.86 11.44
C ASP A 128 -15.10 13.28 12.85
N ASP A 129 -15.51 12.03 13.05
CA ASP A 129 -15.34 11.23 14.28
C ASP A 129 -13.98 10.50 14.33
N GLY A 130 -13.11 10.72 13.34
CA GLY A 130 -11.76 10.16 13.29
C GLY A 130 -10.75 10.91 14.17
N GLU A 131 -9.50 10.48 14.06
CA GLU A 131 -8.37 11.06 14.81
C GLU A 131 -7.61 12.09 13.97
N ARG A 132 -7.02 13.10 14.61
CA ARG A 132 -6.10 14.05 13.94
C ARG A 132 -4.78 13.35 13.66
N MET A 133 -4.30 13.43 12.42
CA MET A 133 -3.02 12.83 12.01
C MET A 133 -1.82 13.79 12.16
N PHE A 134 -2.08 15.05 12.53
CA PHE A 134 -1.11 16.13 12.65
C PHE A 134 -1.31 16.83 13.98
N ASP A 135 -0.20 17.22 14.61
CA ASP A 135 -0.24 18.00 15.83
C ASP A 135 -0.52 19.49 15.52
N ASP A 136 -0.37 20.37 16.50
CA ASP A 136 -0.65 21.80 16.30
C ASP A 136 0.46 22.54 15.52
N GLN A 137 1.65 21.94 15.38
CA GLN A 137 2.76 22.45 14.56
C GLN A 137 2.71 21.91 13.12
N GLY A 138 1.91 20.87 12.87
CA GLY A 138 1.80 20.18 11.59
C GLY A 138 2.48 18.84 11.68
#